data_AF-A0A5K0Z9L8-F1
#
_entry.id   AF-A0A5K0Z9L8-F1
#
_cell.length_a   1.000
_cell.length_b   1.000
_cell.length_c   1.000
_cell.angle_alpha   90.00
_cell.angle_beta   90.00
_cell.angle_gamma   90.00
#
_symmetry.space_group_name_H-M   'P 1'
#
loop_
_entity.id
_entity.type
_entity.pdbx_description
1 polymer ?
#
loop_
_entity_poly.entity_id
_entity_poly.type
_entity_poly.pdbx_seq_one_letter_code
_entity_poly.pdbx_strand_id
1 'polypeptide(L)'
;PHNKFYGSIPKFLGSLLELKGINLYVNRLREPFQSLLPTSQNRSSLILVKNHMHGNIPSELGSLTHLTFFNVEINNLTGSLPGS
;
A
#
# COMPACT_ATOMS: atom_id res chain seq x y z
N PRO A 1 -8.24 -7.23 10.84
CA PRO A 1 -7.61 -8.55 11.16
C PRO A 1 -6.20 -8.34 11.73
N HIS A 2 -5.74 -9.17 12.66
CA HIS A 2 -4.35 -9.17 13.14
C HIS A 2 -3.70 -10.47 12.70
N ASN A 3 -2.62 -10.40 11.93
CA ASN A 3 -1.91 -11.57 11.43
C ASN A 3 -0.40 -11.42 11.65
N LYS A 4 0.36 -12.45 11.27
CA LYS A 4 1.83 -12.46 11.33
C LYS A 4 2.46 -12.46 9.94
N PHE A 5 1.76 -11.94 8.92
CA PHE A 5 2.29 -11.92 7.56
C PHE A 5 3.56 -11.07 7.50
N TYR A 6 4.54 -11.55 6.74
CA TYR A 6 5.84 -10.93 6.55
C TYR A 6 6.26 -11.05 5.08
N GLY A 7 7.33 -10.35 4.69
CA GLY A 7 7.79 -10.29 3.31
C GLY A 7 7.07 -9.21 2.49
N SER A 8 7.09 -9.36 1.16
CA SER A 8 6.53 -8.41 0.21
C SER A 8 5.04 -8.63 0.00
N ILE A 9 4.30 -7.55 -0.29
CA ILE A 9 2.94 -7.67 -0.83
C ILE A 9 3.07 -8.15 -2.28
N PRO A 10 2.41 -9.25 -2.69
CA PRO A 10 2.55 -9.77 -4.04
C PRO A 10 2.05 -8.80 -5.11
N LYS A 11 2.88 -8.54 -6.13
CA LYS A 11 2.56 -7.60 -7.22
C LYS A 11 1.29 -7.98 -8.00
N PHE A 12 0.97 -9.26 -8.11
CA PHE A 12 -0.22 -9.73 -8.81
C PHE A 12 -1.53 -9.22 -8.19
N LEU A 13 -1.53 -8.79 -6.93
CA LEU A 13 -2.72 -8.16 -6.32
C LEU A 13 -3.11 -6.88 -7.08
N GLY A 14 -2.16 -6.19 -7.71
CA GLY A 14 -2.45 -5.03 -8.54
C GLY A 14 -3.15 -5.35 -9.85
N SER A 15 -3.01 -6.57 -10.37
CA SER A 15 -3.66 -7.00 -11.62
C SER A 15 -5.09 -7.53 -11.42
N LEU A 16 -5.59 -7.55 -10.19
CA LEU A 16 -6.95 -8.02 -9.90
C LEU A 16 -7.97 -6.92 -10.25
N LEU A 17 -8.65 -7.09 -11.39
CA LEU A 17 -9.58 -6.10 -11.97
C LEU A 17 -10.75 -5.73 -11.04
N GLU A 18 -11.19 -6.67 -10.21
CA GLU A 18 -12.32 -6.48 -9.29
C GLU A 18 -11.88 -6.19 -7.84
N LEU A 19 -10.59 -6.00 -7.58
CA LEU A 19 -10.10 -5.74 -6.24
C LEU A 19 -10.57 -4.37 -5.75
N LYS A 20 -11.38 -4.36 -4.69
CA LYS A 20 -11.94 -3.14 -4.07
C LYS A 20 -11.08 -2.57 -2.95
N GLY A 21 -10.14 -3.35 -2.44
CA GLY A 21 -9.23 -2.87 -1.41
C GLY A 21 -8.39 -3.95 -0.77
N ILE A 22 -7.29 -3.53 -0.17
CA ILE A 22 -6.35 -4.35 0.57
C ILE A 22 -6.32 -3.83 2.02
N ASN A 23 -6.62 -4.71 2.96
CA ASN A 23 -6.51 -4.43 4.39
C ASN A 23 -5.50 -5.40 5.03
N LEU A 24 -4.32 -4.88 5.33
CA LEU A 24 -3.23 -5.59 5.99
C LEU A 24 -2.85 -4.90 7.32
N TYR A 25 -3.87 -4.34 7.99
CA TYR A 25 -3.77 -3.81 9.35
C TYR A 25 -3.03 -4.79 10.28
N VAL A 26 -2.05 -4.32 11.04
CA VAL A 26 -1.29 -5.09 12.05
C VAL A 26 -0.72 -6.39 11.49
N ASN A 27 0.42 -6.26 10.82
CA ASN A 27 1.25 -7.36 10.32
C ASN A 27 2.74 -7.04 10.55
N ARG A 28 3.64 -7.81 9.92
CA ARG A 28 5.10 -7.65 10.01
C ARG A 28 5.73 -7.34 8.65
N LEU A 29 4.99 -6.65 7.78
CA LEU A 29 5.47 -6.30 6.44
C LEU A 29 6.59 -5.26 6.56
N ARG A 30 7.73 -5.53 5.93
CA ARG A 30 8.95 -4.71 6.09
C ARG A 30 9.48 -4.15 4.77
N GLU A 31 8.95 -4.61 3.64
CA GLU A 31 9.48 -4.23 2.33
C GLU A 31 9.28 -2.73 2.02
N PRO A 32 10.10 -2.17 1.09
CA PRO A 32 9.93 -0.81 0.63
C PRO A 32 8.53 -0.56 0.07
N PHE A 33 7.94 0.58 0.42
CA PHE A 33 6.61 0.95 -0.06
C PHE A 33 6.49 0.97 -1.60
N GLN A 34 7.58 1.29 -2.30
CA GLN A 34 7.69 1.33 -3.76
C GLN A 34 7.35 0.01 -4.47
N SER A 35 7.32 -1.12 -3.74
CA SER A 35 6.91 -2.42 -4.26
C SER A 35 5.38 -2.56 -4.41
N LEU A 36 4.61 -1.63 -3.84
CA LEU A 36 3.16 -1.59 -3.88
C LEU A 36 2.64 -0.49 -4.78
N LEU A 37 2.13 -0.87 -5.94
CA LEU A 37 1.15 -0.06 -6.63
C LEU A 37 0.10 -1.00 -7.23
N PRO A 38 -1.11 -1.07 -6.65
CA PRO A 38 -2.20 -1.75 -7.29
C PRO A 38 -2.59 -0.96 -8.55
N THR A 39 -2.44 -1.55 -9.73
CA THR A 39 -2.86 -0.96 -11.02
C THR A 39 -4.36 -1.09 -11.28
N SER A 40 -5.19 -1.22 -10.23
CA SER A 40 -6.60 -1.55 -10.39
C SER A 40 -7.40 -0.36 -10.92
N GLN A 41 -8.19 -0.58 -11.98
CA GLN A 41 -9.10 0.39 -12.61
C GLN A 41 -10.37 0.70 -11.78
N ASN A 42 -10.46 0.19 -10.55
CA ASN A 42 -11.65 0.29 -9.70
C ASN A 42 -11.36 1.08 -8.42
N ARG A 43 -12.43 1.58 -7.79
CA ARG A 43 -12.34 2.24 -6.47
C ARG A 43 -11.65 1.31 -5.48
N SER A 44 -10.49 1.73 -5.01
CA SER A 44 -9.65 0.92 -4.14
C SER A 44 -9.38 1.63 -2.81
N SER A 45 -9.21 0.83 -1.77
CA SER A 45 -8.77 1.27 -0.43
C SER A 45 -7.51 0.50 -0.04
N LEU A 46 -6.48 1.19 0.46
CA LEU A 46 -5.22 0.59 0.88
C LEU A 46 -4.95 0.92 2.35
N ILE A 47 -4.97 -0.11 3.20
CA ILE A 47 -4.76 0.00 4.65
C ILE A 47 -3.56 -0.87 5.05
N LEU A 48 -2.46 -0.23 5.42
CA LEU A 48 -1.19 -0.86 5.81
C LEU A 48 -0.72 -0.46 7.22
N VAL A 49 -1.66 -0.01 8.04
CA VAL A 49 -1.40 0.54 9.37
C VAL A 49 -0.73 -0.50 10.29
N LYS A 50 0.20 -0.05 11.14
CA LYS A 50 0.94 -0.90 12.10
C LYS A 50 1.69 -2.02 11.39
N ASN A 51 2.62 -1.64 10.52
CA ASN A 51 3.59 -2.53 9.90
C ASN A 51 5.00 -1.96 10.09
N HIS A 52 6.00 -2.51 9.40
CA HIS A 52 7.39 -2.08 9.44
C HIS A 52 7.87 -1.58 8.07
N MET A 53 6.96 -1.09 7.22
CA MET A 53 7.29 -0.63 5.88
C MET A 53 8.20 0.59 5.94
N HIS A 54 9.12 0.72 4.99
CA HIS A 54 10.09 1.81 4.95
C HIS A 54 10.29 2.39 3.55
N GLY A 55 11.15 3.41 3.45
CA GLY A 55 11.39 4.14 2.21
C GLY A 55 10.32 5.18 1.92
N ASN A 56 10.32 5.68 0.68
CA ASN A 56 9.49 6.83 0.31
C ASN A 56 8.17 6.40 -0.33
N ILE A 57 7.17 7.27 -0.23
CA ILE A 57 5.94 7.15 -0.99
C ILE A 57 6.25 7.55 -2.46
N PRO A 58 6.06 6.64 -3.44
CA PRO A 58 6.34 6.90 -4.86
C PRO A 58 5.32 7.87 -5.46
N SER A 59 5.78 8.69 -6.41
CA SER A 59 4.96 9.60 -7.21
C SER A 59 3.82 8.90 -7.95
N GLU A 60 4.04 7.65 -8.32
CA GLU A 60 3.12 6.79 -9.02
C GLU A 60 1.87 6.47 -8.18
N LEU A 61 1.90 6.71 -6.85
CA LEU A 61 0.68 6.70 -6.04
C LEU A 61 -0.36 7.72 -6.57
N GLY A 62 0.10 8.86 -7.10
CA GLY A 62 -0.75 9.86 -7.74
C GLY A 62 -1.42 9.37 -9.03
N SER A 63 -0.91 8.31 -9.66
CA SER A 63 -1.54 7.68 -10.83
C SER A 63 -2.75 6.80 -10.46
N LEU A 64 -2.94 6.49 -9.17
CA LEU A 64 -4.06 5.69 -8.69
C LEU A 64 -5.31 6.55 -8.54
N THR A 65 -5.86 7.01 -9.65
CA THR A 65 -7.01 7.93 -9.73
C THR A 65 -8.29 7.41 -9.07
N HIS A 66 -8.36 6.10 -8.81
CA HIS A 66 -9.48 5.46 -8.14
C HIS A 66 -9.22 5.13 -6.66
N LEU A 67 -8.05 5.44 -6.11
CA LEU A 67 -7.75 5.24 -4.69
C LEU A 67 -8.54 6.25 -3.85
N THR A 68 -9.52 5.77 -3.08
CA THR A 68 -10.39 6.64 -2.25
C THR A 68 -9.96 6.69 -0.80
N PHE A 69 -9.18 5.72 -0.34
CA PHE A 69 -8.71 5.65 1.03
C PHE A 69 -7.29 5.09 1.06
N PHE A 70 -6.39 5.84 1.69
CA PHE A 70 -4.99 5.49 1.83
C PHE A 70 -4.57 5.72 3.28
N ASN A 71 -4.17 4.65 3.97
CA ASN A 71 -3.69 4.75 5.35
C ASN A 71 -2.46 3.86 5.58
N VAL A 72 -1.36 4.51 5.96
CA VAL A 72 -0.03 3.93 6.23
C VAL A 72 0.51 4.31 7.60
N GLU A 73 -0.37 4.74 8.50
CA GLU A 73 -0.03 5.12 9.87
C GLU A 73 0.79 4.04 10.60
N ILE A 74 1.72 4.44 11.46
CA ILE A 74 2.56 3.52 12.25
C ILE A 74 3.35 2.57 11.32
N ASN A 75 4.22 3.18 10.52
CA ASN A 75 5.26 2.55 9.69
C ASN A 75 6.55 3.38 9.79
N ASN A 76 7.62 2.94 9.14
CA ASN A 76 8.93 3.60 9.07
C ASN A 76 9.15 4.32 7.73
N LEU A 77 8.09 4.92 7.16
CA LEU A 77 8.18 5.66 5.89
C LEU A 77 8.97 6.97 6.07
N THR A 78 9.71 7.36 5.03
CA THR A 78 10.61 8.52 5.02
C THR A 78 10.43 9.34 3.75
N GLY A 79 11.08 10.51 3.70
CA GLY A 79 11.11 11.36 2.50
C GLY A 79 9.89 12.26 2.34
N SER A 80 9.82 12.91 1.19
CA SER A 80 8.76 13.86 0.88
C SER A 80 7.48 13.16 0.42
N LEU A 81 6.33 13.76 0.70
CA LEU A 81 5.09 13.40 0.04
C LEU A 81 5.22 13.70 -1.46
N PRO A 82 4.74 12.81 -2.35
CA PRO A 82 4.73 13.10 -3.77
C PRO A 82 3.83 14.31 -4.07
N GLY A 83 4.30 15.18 -4.96
CA GLY A 83 3.51 16.30 -5.47
C GLY A 83 2.41 15.82 -6.43
N SER A 84 1.42 16.68 -6.66
CA SER A 84 0.39 16.53 -7.68
C SER A 84 0.93 16.72 -9.09
#